data_AF-A0A0C3D6J1-F1
#
_entry.id   AF-A0A0C3D6J1-F1
#
_cell.length_a   1.000
_cell.length_b   1.000
_cell.length_c   1.000
_cell.angle_alpha   90.00
_cell.angle_beta   90.00
_cell.angle_gamma   90.00
#
_symmetry.space_group_name_H-M   'P 1'
#
loop_
_entity.id
_entity.type
_entity.pdbx_description
1 polymer ?
#
loop_
_entity_poly.entity_id
_entity_poly.type
_entity_poly.pdbx_seq_one_letter_code
_entity_poly.pdbx_strand_id
1 'polypeptide(L)'
;MVALETFHGLNVDMQTLQNEWAAQVESQTKPLPRQSKNKGSEQLAHILALEKTVEDYQSHVDKLENDLVNDHISDFIDYNLQLAAAKGSLLKATQALVQKKNALGVEQLCQWKFEWEQLEKSYRSSANENHLQSHVKSSIKHCEPTILKLVNTYNTLCGELKSMIQLNKAPPGAIPPTPIPSKGVFQLDIDSDIWQDIGLEGCYPDPPRWLADEDVHKGIRLMLEIDCCNEEERRLSREQSVLQEWFSVEWLKVQTSLENAGEKKSHIYDTISQQLDECYKYHLKTHKDKLLAVYINWEAKVRHIPCAWDSSRSWGPTAEDIAGCLTVMKNPCVAAAEHPVDQLLDDYNTDWEDVGSESDDGLLMAIEEMELAEEYQTEDTDQEEFTEDEDWLGEIGNGYLPSSPVQLPLKRCRC
;
A
#
# COMPACT_ATOMS: atom_id res chain seq x y z
N MET A 1 0.86 -27.26 8.51
CA MET A 1 1.52 -28.26 9.39
C MET A 1 2.91 -27.80 9.80
N VAL A 2 3.80 -27.46 8.85
CA VAL A 2 5.16 -26.92 9.14
C VAL A 2 5.13 -25.67 10.03
N ALA A 3 4.25 -24.70 9.74
CA ALA A 3 4.12 -23.48 10.54
C ALA A 3 3.66 -23.71 12.00
N LEU A 4 2.84 -24.74 12.25
CA LEU A 4 2.39 -25.11 13.60
C LEU A 4 3.50 -25.82 14.39
N GLU A 5 4.29 -26.65 13.71
CA GLU A 5 5.44 -27.34 14.33
C GLU A 5 6.55 -26.36 14.70
N THR A 6 6.84 -25.38 13.84
CA THR A 6 7.80 -24.32 14.14
C THR A 6 7.29 -23.37 15.22
N PHE A 7 5.98 -23.12 15.27
CA PHE A 7 5.35 -22.32 16.34
C PHE A 7 5.52 -22.96 17.73
N HIS A 8 5.31 -24.28 17.86
CA HIS A 8 5.52 -24.99 19.12
C HIS A 8 6.98 -24.99 19.60
N GLY A 9 7.94 -24.68 18.73
CA GLY A 9 9.34 -24.50 19.08
C GLY A 9 9.67 -23.12 19.68
N LEU A 10 8.76 -22.14 19.59
CA LEU A 10 8.92 -20.82 20.17
C LEU A 10 8.36 -20.77 21.59
N ASN A 11 9.09 -20.14 22.51
CA ASN A 11 8.65 -19.97 23.90
C ASN A 11 7.78 -18.71 24.08
N VAL A 12 6.83 -18.49 23.17
CA VAL A 12 5.91 -17.35 23.20
C VAL A 12 4.49 -17.85 23.00
N ASP A 13 3.59 -17.44 23.89
CA ASP A 13 2.19 -17.84 23.85
C ASP A 13 1.39 -17.13 22.74
N MET A 14 0.40 -17.83 22.17
CA MET A 14 -0.45 -17.34 21.08
C MET A 14 -1.19 -16.05 21.45
N GLN A 15 -1.70 -15.94 22.68
CA GLN A 15 -2.41 -14.75 23.13
C GLN A 15 -1.48 -13.54 23.21
N THR A 16 -0.22 -13.77 23.58
CA THR A 16 0.80 -12.71 23.63
C THR A 16 1.08 -12.19 22.22
N LEU A 17 1.22 -13.06 21.23
CA LEU A 17 1.46 -12.68 19.84
C LEU A 17 0.28 -11.92 19.22
N GLN A 18 -0.96 -12.31 19.54
CA GLN A 18 -2.15 -11.56 19.11
C GLN A 18 -2.19 -10.14 19.67
N ASN A 19 -1.84 -9.99 20.95
CA ASN A 19 -1.80 -8.67 21.60
C ASN A 19 -0.69 -7.79 21.01
N GLU A 20 0.49 -8.36 20.79
CA GLU A 20 1.64 -7.67 20.20
C GLU A 20 1.36 -7.29 18.73
N TRP A 21 0.70 -8.16 17.96
CA TRP A 21 0.22 -7.85 16.61
C TRP A 21 -0.82 -6.72 16.61
N ALA A 22 -1.79 -6.75 17.53
CA ALA A 22 -2.77 -5.67 17.65
C ALA A 22 -2.10 -4.32 18.00
N ALA A 23 -1.11 -4.34 18.91
CA ALA A 23 -0.33 -3.15 19.25
C ALA A 23 0.51 -2.64 18.06
N GLN A 24 1.06 -3.55 17.26
CA GLN A 24 1.75 -3.20 16.02
C GLN A 24 0.80 -2.50 15.03
N VAL A 25 -0.36 -3.09 14.76
CA VAL A 25 -1.35 -2.52 13.84
C VAL A 25 -1.81 -1.15 14.33
N GLU A 26 -2.12 -1.00 15.62
CA GLU A 26 -2.49 0.29 16.20
C GLU A 26 -1.36 1.33 16.04
N SER A 27 -0.10 0.93 16.27
CA SER A 27 1.05 1.82 16.10
C SER A 27 1.25 2.25 14.64
N GLN A 28 1.10 1.32 13.69
CA GLN A 28 1.37 1.55 12.27
C GLN A 28 0.21 2.25 11.54
N THR A 29 -1.02 2.13 12.05
CA THR A 29 -2.22 2.76 11.47
C THR A 29 -2.57 4.09 12.12
N LYS A 30 -1.79 4.55 13.11
CA LYS A 30 -1.99 5.86 13.74
C LYS A 30 -1.89 6.97 12.68
N PRO A 31 -2.92 7.83 12.56
CA PRO A 31 -2.84 8.94 11.63
C PRO A 31 -1.70 9.86 12.03
N LEU A 32 -0.97 10.35 11.04
CA LEU A 32 0.15 11.26 11.26
C LEU A 32 -0.30 12.46 12.12
N PRO A 33 0.48 12.82 13.16
CA PRO A 33 0.16 13.98 13.98
C PRO A 33 0.13 15.23 13.10
N ARG A 34 -1.03 15.89 13.03
CA ARG A 34 -1.19 17.12 12.24
C ARG A 34 -0.39 18.24 12.90
N GLN A 35 0.75 18.58 12.33
CA GLN A 35 1.47 19.82 12.64
C GLN A 35 0.76 20.99 11.92
N SER A 36 0.56 22.12 12.61
CA SER A 36 0.03 23.33 11.97
C SER A 36 1.13 24.00 11.16
N LYS A 37 0.79 24.49 9.95
CA LYS A 37 1.73 25.14 9.01
C LYS A 37 2.47 26.37 9.55
N ASN A 38 2.09 26.86 10.74
CA ASN A 38 2.65 28.06 11.36
C ASN A 38 3.29 27.81 12.72
N LYS A 39 3.46 26.55 13.15
CA LYS A 39 3.95 26.27 14.50
C LYS A 39 5.37 26.82 14.72
N GLY A 40 6.25 26.70 13.72
CA GLY A 40 7.61 27.25 13.75
C GLY A 40 7.61 28.77 13.86
N SER A 41 6.88 29.46 12.97
CA SER A 41 6.73 30.92 13.01
C SER A 41 6.06 31.44 14.28
N GLU A 42 5.09 30.72 14.83
CA GLU A 42 4.47 31.01 16.13
C GLU A 42 5.46 30.86 17.30
N GLN A 43 6.28 29.80 17.31
CA GLN A 43 7.33 29.64 18.33
C GLN A 43 8.40 30.75 18.21
N LEU A 44 8.81 31.12 16.99
CA LEU A 44 9.76 32.21 16.76
C LEU A 44 9.18 33.56 17.19
N ALA A 45 7.92 33.85 16.85
CA ALA A 45 7.23 35.06 17.29
C ALA A 45 7.14 35.13 18.82
N HIS A 46 6.88 34.00 19.48
CA HIS A 46 6.87 33.90 20.94
C HIS A 46 8.26 34.15 21.56
N ILE A 47 9.33 33.63 20.95
CA ILE A 47 10.71 33.90 21.39
C ILE A 47 11.05 35.38 21.23
N LEU A 48 10.77 35.99 20.07
CA LEU A 48 11.01 37.41 19.81
C LEU A 48 10.22 38.31 20.79
N ALA A 49 8.98 37.93 21.11
CA ALA A 49 8.19 38.63 22.12
C ALA A 49 8.83 38.53 23.51
N LEU A 50 9.33 37.34 23.90
CA LEU A 50 10.04 37.16 25.17
C LEU A 50 11.34 37.97 25.21
N GLU A 51 12.12 38.00 24.12
CA GLU A 51 13.34 38.83 24.03
C GLU A 51 13.03 40.29 24.25
N LYS A 52 11.98 40.80 23.59
CA LYS A 52 11.52 42.18 23.78
C LYS A 52 11.11 42.46 25.23
N THR A 53 10.38 41.54 25.88
CA THR A 53 10.02 41.72 27.30
C THR A 53 11.23 41.74 28.22
N VAL A 54 12.27 40.95 27.93
CA VAL A 54 13.53 40.96 28.69
C VAL A 54 14.24 42.31 28.50
N GLU A 55 14.28 42.83 27.28
CA GLU A 55 14.87 44.14 26.97
C GLU A 55 14.12 45.30 27.67
N ASP A 56 12.79 45.25 27.70
CA ASP A 56 11.94 46.22 28.39
C ASP A 56 12.18 46.18 29.92
N TYR A 57 12.24 44.98 30.51
CA TYR A 57 12.54 44.82 31.94
C TYR A 57 13.97 45.25 32.28
N GLN A 58 14.95 44.95 31.42
CA GLN A 58 16.34 45.39 31.60
C GLN A 58 16.42 46.92 31.57
N SER A 59 15.80 47.55 30.58
CA SER A 59 15.74 49.02 30.46
C SER A 59 15.07 49.67 31.68
N HIS A 60 14.07 49.01 32.28
CA HIS A 60 13.44 49.49 33.50
C HIS A 60 14.37 49.37 34.72
N VAL A 61 15.09 48.25 34.86
CA VAL A 61 16.10 48.07 35.91
C VAL A 61 17.22 49.10 35.76
N ASP A 62 17.75 49.31 34.55
CA ASP A 62 18.84 50.27 34.30
C ASP A 62 18.42 51.72 34.61
N LYS A 63 17.16 52.09 34.30
CA LYS A 63 16.60 53.39 34.72
C LYS A 63 16.55 53.48 36.24
N LEU A 64 16.07 52.42 36.89
CA LEU A 64 15.97 52.42 38.34
C LEU A 64 17.35 52.52 39.02
N GLU A 65 18.34 51.80 38.50
CA GLU A 65 19.71 51.87 39.00
C GLU A 65 20.35 53.24 38.75
N ASN A 66 20.06 53.88 37.61
CA ASN A 66 20.57 55.21 37.30
C ASN A 66 19.99 56.30 38.20
N ASP A 67 18.68 56.29 38.53
CA ASP A 67 18.16 57.33 39.43
C ASP A 67 18.68 57.15 40.87
N LEU A 68 19.01 55.92 41.26
CA LEU A 68 19.70 55.60 42.53
C LEU A 68 21.12 56.16 42.58
N VAL A 69 21.86 56.07 41.48
CA VAL A 69 23.22 56.64 41.38
C VAL A 69 23.19 58.17 41.32
N ASN A 70 22.16 58.75 40.71
CA ASN A 70 22.03 60.20 40.51
C ASN A 70 21.25 60.93 41.63
N ASP A 71 21.01 60.27 42.77
CA ASP A 71 20.38 60.81 43.99
C ASP A 71 18.98 61.43 43.77
N HIS A 72 18.23 60.91 42.79
CA HIS A 72 16.89 61.39 42.41
C HIS A 72 15.75 60.75 43.24
N ILE A 73 16.04 60.27 44.45
CA ILE A 73 15.11 59.42 45.22
C ILE A 73 14.45 60.19 46.36
N SER A 74 13.11 60.23 46.35
CA SER A 74 12.32 60.83 47.44
C SER A 74 12.01 59.84 48.58
N ASP A 75 11.88 58.55 48.30
CA ASP A 75 11.64 57.48 49.29
C ASP A 75 12.48 56.23 48.95
N PHE A 76 13.56 56.05 49.69
CA PHE A 76 14.52 54.97 49.48
C PHE A 76 13.90 53.58 49.66
N ILE A 77 12.91 53.43 50.55
CA ILE A 77 12.32 52.11 50.85
C ILE A 77 11.42 51.67 49.70
N ASP A 78 10.55 52.57 49.24
CA ASP A 78 9.66 52.31 48.11
C ASP A 78 10.45 52.02 46.83
N TYR A 79 11.51 52.80 46.59
CA TYR A 79 12.36 52.64 45.43
C TYR A 79 13.12 51.30 45.41
N ASN A 80 13.66 50.88 46.56
CA ASN A 80 14.30 49.56 46.66
C ASN A 80 13.30 48.41 46.49
N LEU A 81 12.06 48.57 46.94
CA LEU A 81 11.01 47.58 46.73
C LEU A 81 10.65 47.46 45.24
N GLN A 82 10.55 48.59 44.54
CA GLN A 82 10.33 48.63 43.09
C GLN A 82 11.50 48.00 42.32
N LEU A 83 12.74 48.32 42.69
CA LEU A 83 13.95 47.74 42.09
C LEU A 83 14.00 46.22 42.30
N ALA A 84 13.69 45.74 43.50
CA ALA A 84 13.64 44.30 43.79
C ALA A 84 12.53 43.59 42.98
N ALA A 85 11.37 44.22 42.82
CA ALA A 85 10.27 43.69 42.00
C ALA A 85 10.62 43.67 40.50
N ALA A 86 11.29 44.72 40.00
CA ALA A 86 11.75 44.82 38.62
C ALA A 86 12.82 43.76 38.31
N LYS A 87 13.83 43.60 39.18
CA LYS A 87 14.85 42.54 39.09
C LYS A 87 14.23 41.14 39.16
N GLY A 88 13.24 40.94 40.03
CA GLY A 88 12.51 39.66 40.12
C GLY A 88 11.70 39.33 38.87
N SER A 89 11.14 40.35 38.21
CA SER A 89 10.41 40.19 36.94
C SER A 89 11.35 39.90 35.78
N LEU A 90 12.49 40.60 35.71
CA LEU A 90 13.57 40.35 34.76
C LEU A 90 14.06 38.90 34.85
N LEU A 91 14.39 38.42 36.06
CA LEU A 91 14.88 37.06 36.28
C LEU A 91 13.89 36.00 35.76
N LYS A 92 12.59 36.18 36.01
CA LYS A 92 11.54 35.27 35.52
C LYS A 92 11.43 35.27 34.00
N ALA A 93 11.47 36.45 33.38
CA ALA A 93 11.42 36.59 31.93
C ALA A 93 12.65 35.96 31.25
N THR A 94 13.85 36.17 31.80
CA THR A 94 15.09 35.55 31.31
C THR A 94 15.08 34.04 31.46
N GLN A 95 14.59 33.50 32.58
CA GLN A 95 14.45 32.04 32.75
C GLN A 95 13.47 31.44 31.74
N ALA A 96 12.33 32.09 31.50
CA ALA A 96 11.36 31.65 30.49
C ALA A 96 11.96 31.67 29.07
N LEU A 97 12.75 32.69 28.74
CA LEU A 97 13.47 32.79 27.47
C LEU A 97 14.46 31.63 27.30
N VAL A 98 15.31 31.38 28.30
CA VAL A 98 16.33 30.32 28.25
C VAL A 98 15.68 28.95 28.10
N GLN A 99 14.64 28.66 28.90
CA GLN A 99 13.91 27.39 28.79
C GLN A 99 13.32 27.19 27.39
N LYS A 100 12.75 28.25 26.79
CA LYS A 100 12.19 28.19 25.44
C LYS A 100 13.26 28.06 24.36
N LYS A 101 14.39 28.77 24.46
CA LYS A 101 15.52 28.64 23.53
C LYS A 101 16.15 27.25 23.58
N ASN A 102 16.27 26.66 24.77
CA ASN A 102 16.82 25.32 24.96
C ASN A 102 15.87 24.24 24.43
N ALA A 103 14.56 24.37 24.69
CA ALA A 103 13.55 23.44 24.16
C ALA A 103 13.49 23.44 22.62
N LEU A 104 13.84 24.56 21.99
CA LEU A 104 13.89 24.68 20.53
C LEU A 104 15.28 24.38 19.93
N GLY A 105 16.27 24.03 20.76
CA GLY A 105 17.64 23.72 20.31
C GLY A 105 18.42 24.91 19.74
N VAL A 106 18.03 26.16 19.99
CA VAL A 106 18.60 27.35 19.33
C VAL A 106 20.11 27.48 19.54
N GLU A 107 20.61 27.20 20.74
CA GLU A 107 22.06 27.28 21.04
C GLU A 107 22.87 26.23 20.26
N GLN A 108 22.35 25.01 20.14
CA GLN A 108 22.99 23.94 19.36
C GLN A 108 22.95 24.26 17.87
N LEU A 109 21.84 24.78 17.37
CA LEU A 109 21.70 25.23 15.98
C LEU A 109 22.62 26.40 15.65
N CYS A 110 22.77 27.37 16.57
CA CYS A 110 23.71 28.48 16.41
C CYS A 110 25.16 28.01 16.41
N GLN A 111 25.52 27.06 17.29
CA GLN A 111 26.86 26.47 17.32
C GLN A 111 27.16 25.69 16.04
N TRP A 112 26.22 24.83 15.60
CA TRP A 112 26.34 24.09 14.34
C TRP A 112 26.40 25.02 13.15
N LYS A 113 25.60 26.08 13.10
CA LYS A 113 25.66 27.10 12.06
C LYS A 113 27.01 27.80 12.05
N PHE A 114 27.57 28.14 13.20
CA PHE A 114 28.90 28.75 13.28
C PHE A 114 30.00 27.80 12.78
N GLU A 115 29.96 26.52 13.19
CA GLU A 115 30.88 25.49 12.72
C GLU A 115 30.74 25.25 11.22
N TRP A 116 29.51 25.18 10.72
CA TRP A 116 29.20 25.10 9.30
C TRP A 116 29.69 26.32 8.53
N GLU A 117 29.46 27.53 9.01
CA GLU A 117 29.92 28.77 8.37
C GLU A 117 31.44 28.86 8.33
N GLN A 118 32.13 28.32 9.35
CA GLN A 118 33.59 28.23 9.36
C GLN A 118 34.10 27.20 8.36
N LEU A 119 33.45 26.02 8.28
CA LEU A 119 33.77 24.98 7.31
C LEU A 119 33.48 25.46 5.87
N GLU A 120 32.35 26.12 5.68
CA GLU A 120 31.90 26.72 4.43
C GLU A 120 32.82 27.86 3.99
N LYS A 121 33.28 28.73 4.89
CA LYS A 121 34.30 29.75 4.56
C LYS A 121 35.63 29.13 4.16
N SER A 122 36.03 28.02 4.79
CA SER A 122 37.25 27.29 4.42
C SER A 122 37.14 26.63 3.04
N TYR A 123 35.93 26.19 2.66
CA TYR A 123 35.65 25.58 1.35
C TYR A 123 35.42 26.63 0.23
N ARG A 124 34.66 27.71 0.50
CA ARG A 124 34.30 28.76 -0.48
C ARG A 124 35.46 29.60 -0.99
N SER A 125 36.60 29.64 -0.29
CA SER A 125 37.77 30.41 -0.74
C SER A 125 38.53 29.75 -1.92
N SER A 126 38.09 28.57 -2.39
CA SER A 126 38.66 27.89 -3.55
C SER A 126 37.86 28.18 -4.82
N ALA A 127 38.53 28.62 -5.89
CA ALA A 127 37.92 28.89 -7.20
C ALA A 127 37.12 27.71 -7.79
N ASN A 128 37.30 26.49 -7.25
CA ASN A 128 36.58 25.28 -7.61
C ASN A 128 35.08 25.33 -7.23
N GLU A 129 34.71 26.05 -6.17
CA GLU A 129 33.32 26.13 -5.66
C GLU A 129 32.42 26.92 -6.63
N ASN A 130 32.89 28.02 -7.21
CA ASN A 130 32.09 28.80 -8.17
C ASN A 130 31.75 27.98 -9.42
N HIS A 131 32.66 27.12 -9.86
CA HIS A 131 32.44 26.21 -10.98
C HIS A 131 31.45 25.10 -10.60
N LEU A 132 31.62 24.50 -9.42
CA LEU A 132 30.71 23.48 -8.89
C LEU A 132 29.29 24.03 -8.68
N GLN A 133 29.16 25.20 -8.03
CA GLN A 133 27.89 25.91 -7.84
C GLN A 133 27.25 26.27 -9.19
N SER A 134 28.04 26.67 -10.19
CA SER A 134 27.53 26.92 -11.53
C SER A 134 27.02 25.63 -12.20
N HIS A 135 27.76 24.52 -12.07
CA HIS A 135 27.35 23.22 -12.58
C HIS A 135 26.08 22.71 -11.88
N VAL A 136 26.05 22.71 -10.55
CA VAL A 136 24.88 22.32 -9.75
C VAL A 136 23.67 23.17 -10.12
N LYS A 137 23.84 24.50 -10.23
CA LYS A 137 22.76 25.40 -10.65
C LYS A 137 22.29 25.13 -12.08
N SER A 138 23.19 24.75 -12.99
CA SER A 138 22.83 24.36 -14.36
C SER A 138 22.06 23.04 -14.37
N SER A 139 22.55 22.02 -13.65
CA SER A 139 21.89 20.72 -13.52
C SER A 139 20.50 20.86 -12.89
N ILE A 140 20.35 21.65 -11.83
CA ILE A 140 19.04 21.92 -11.21
C ILE A 140 18.09 22.58 -12.22
N LYS A 141 18.57 23.57 -12.99
CA LYS A 141 17.75 24.21 -14.04
C LYS A 141 17.34 23.24 -15.15
N HIS A 142 18.16 22.26 -15.48
CA HIS A 142 17.82 21.22 -16.46
C HIS A 142 16.79 20.23 -15.91
N CYS A 143 16.87 19.88 -14.63
CA CYS A 143 15.92 18.97 -13.98
C CYS A 143 14.60 19.66 -13.57
N GLU A 144 14.62 20.97 -13.33
CA GLU A 144 13.48 21.81 -12.94
C GLU A 144 12.21 21.58 -13.80
N PRO A 145 12.26 21.61 -15.15
CA PRO A 145 11.08 21.34 -15.96
C PRO A 145 10.55 19.91 -15.81
N THR A 146 11.43 18.91 -15.65
CA THR A 146 11.04 17.51 -15.44
C THR A 146 10.36 17.32 -14.08
N ILE A 147 10.92 17.92 -13.03
CA ILE A 147 10.33 17.90 -11.69
C ILE A 147 8.98 18.63 -11.67
N LEU A 148 8.86 19.79 -12.34
CA LEU A 148 7.59 20.51 -12.46
C LEU A 148 6.53 19.70 -13.23
N LYS A 149 6.93 18.98 -14.28
CA LYS A 149 6.03 18.04 -14.98
C LYS A 149 5.55 16.97 -14.01
N LEU A 150 6.46 16.35 -13.25
CA LEU A 150 6.13 15.32 -12.28
C LEU A 150 5.17 15.84 -11.18
N VAL A 151 5.45 17.02 -10.61
CA VAL A 151 4.57 17.69 -9.64
C VAL A 151 3.18 17.93 -10.22
N ASN A 152 3.09 18.35 -11.48
CA ASN A 152 1.80 18.53 -12.15
C ASN A 152 1.07 17.20 -12.34
N THR A 153 1.74 16.14 -12.79
CA THR A 153 1.12 14.81 -12.93
C THR A 153 0.61 14.28 -11.60
N TYR A 154 1.42 14.35 -10.54
CA TYR A 154 1.01 13.98 -9.19
C TYR A 154 -0.20 14.77 -8.70
N ASN A 155 -0.21 16.10 -8.91
CA ASN A 155 -1.33 16.95 -8.50
C ASN A 155 -2.61 16.65 -9.27
N THR A 156 -2.51 16.30 -10.56
CA THR A 156 -3.66 15.83 -11.36
C THR A 156 -4.23 14.54 -10.77
N LEU A 157 -3.38 13.55 -10.48
CA LEU A 157 -3.78 12.29 -9.83
C LEU A 157 -4.41 12.53 -8.44
N CYS A 158 -3.86 13.46 -7.65
CA CYS A 158 -4.49 13.85 -6.37
C CYS A 158 -5.90 14.42 -6.56
N GLY A 159 -6.12 15.18 -7.63
CA GLY A 159 -7.43 15.69 -8.02
C GLY A 159 -8.40 14.58 -8.42
N GLU A 160 -7.95 13.62 -9.21
CA GLU A 160 -8.72 12.43 -9.62
C GLU A 160 -9.08 11.53 -8.43
N LEU A 161 -8.12 11.28 -7.54
CA LEU A 161 -8.38 10.55 -6.29
C LEU A 161 -9.43 11.26 -5.44
N LYS A 162 -9.34 12.59 -5.32
CA LYS A 162 -10.33 13.38 -4.59
C LYS A 162 -11.71 13.31 -5.24
N SER A 163 -11.81 13.28 -6.56
CA SER A 163 -13.08 13.14 -7.27
C SER A 163 -13.66 11.72 -7.09
N MET A 164 -12.83 10.68 -7.14
CA MET A 164 -13.25 9.29 -6.86
C MET A 164 -13.75 9.10 -5.42
N ILE A 165 -13.12 9.77 -4.46
CA ILE A 165 -13.58 9.79 -3.06
C ILE A 165 -14.94 10.49 -2.95
N GLN A 166 -15.13 11.64 -3.63
CA GLN A 166 -16.43 12.33 -3.63
C GLN A 166 -17.54 11.51 -4.31
N LEU A 167 -17.20 10.75 -5.34
CA LEU A 167 -18.09 9.85 -6.06
C LEU A 167 -18.35 8.53 -5.30
N ASN A 168 -17.83 8.35 -4.09
CA ASN A 168 -17.90 7.13 -3.27
C ASN A 168 -17.42 5.85 -3.99
N LYS A 169 -16.51 6.00 -4.96
CA LYS A 169 -15.85 4.86 -5.62
C LYS A 169 -14.62 4.36 -4.83
N ALA A 170 -14.13 5.18 -3.90
CA ALA A 170 -13.03 4.84 -3.01
C ALA A 170 -13.53 4.16 -1.72
N PRO A 171 -12.69 3.36 -1.04
CA PRO A 171 -13.02 2.77 0.25
C PRO A 171 -13.48 3.80 1.30
N PRO A 172 -14.42 3.44 2.19
CA PRO A 172 -14.91 4.35 3.21
C PRO A 172 -13.77 4.80 4.12
N GLY A 173 -13.59 6.12 4.25
CA GLY A 173 -12.52 6.73 5.04
C GLY A 173 -11.23 7.03 4.26
N ALA A 174 -11.19 6.81 2.95
CA ALA A 174 -10.05 7.22 2.12
C ALA A 174 -9.79 8.73 2.23
N ILE A 175 -8.55 9.10 2.54
CA ILE A 175 -8.08 10.49 2.63
C ILE A 175 -7.20 10.76 1.42
N PRO A 176 -7.48 11.79 0.60
CA PRO A 176 -6.65 12.09 -0.55
C PRO A 176 -5.26 12.57 -0.11
N PRO A 177 -4.19 12.19 -0.84
CA PRO A 177 -2.86 12.76 -0.63
C PRO A 177 -2.85 14.29 -0.72
N THR A 178 -1.92 14.93 -0.02
CA THR A 178 -1.79 16.39 -0.05
C THR A 178 -1.10 16.82 -1.36
N PRO A 179 -1.69 17.74 -2.15
CA PRO A 179 -1.06 18.26 -3.36
C PRO A 179 0.24 19.03 -3.03
N ILE A 180 1.25 18.87 -3.88
CA ILE A 180 2.53 19.58 -3.75
C ILE A 180 2.36 20.99 -4.35
N PRO A 181 2.73 22.07 -3.63
CA PRO A 181 2.62 23.43 -4.16
C PRO A 181 3.56 23.61 -5.36
N SER A 182 3.02 23.84 -6.56
CA SER A 182 3.81 23.99 -7.80
C SER A 182 4.66 25.27 -7.83
N LYS A 183 4.30 26.28 -7.04
CA LYS A 183 5.10 27.49 -6.84
C LYS A 183 6.01 27.32 -5.63
N GLY A 184 7.30 27.54 -5.81
CA GLY A 184 8.27 27.48 -4.72
C GLY A 184 8.72 26.07 -4.33
N VAL A 185 8.48 25.04 -5.17
CA VAL A 185 9.00 23.66 -4.96
C VAL A 185 10.50 23.67 -4.66
N PHE A 186 11.25 24.52 -5.36
CA PHE A 186 12.70 24.66 -5.20
C PHE A 186 13.11 25.66 -4.12
N GLN A 187 12.15 26.32 -3.46
CA GLN A 187 12.35 27.21 -2.33
C GLN A 187 12.04 26.44 -1.05
N LEU A 188 12.90 25.48 -0.73
CA LEU A 188 12.78 24.66 0.48
C LEU A 188 13.07 25.53 1.71
N ASP A 189 12.03 25.77 2.51
CA ASP A 189 12.15 26.38 3.85
C ASP A 189 12.14 25.29 4.93
N ILE A 190 12.58 25.64 6.15
CA ILE A 190 12.64 24.76 7.33
C ILE A 190 11.26 24.19 7.67
N ASP A 191 10.20 24.96 7.41
CA ASP A 191 8.80 24.57 7.65
C ASP A 191 8.18 23.77 6.48
N SER A 192 8.96 23.40 5.45
CA SER A 192 8.44 22.65 4.31
C SER A 192 7.99 21.25 4.73
N ASP A 193 6.82 20.83 4.26
CA ASP A 193 6.24 19.50 4.57
C ASP A 193 7.16 18.32 4.20
N ILE A 194 8.17 18.56 3.35
CA ILE A 194 9.20 17.57 2.97
C ILE A 194 10.17 17.22 4.11
N TRP A 195 10.31 18.08 5.12
CA TRP A 195 11.19 17.88 6.28
C TRP A 195 10.49 17.17 7.45
N GLN A 196 9.29 16.63 7.21
CA GLN A 196 8.59 15.81 8.20
C GLN A 196 9.31 14.47 8.38
N ASP A 197 10.42 14.49 9.13
CA ASP A 197 11.10 13.27 9.59
C ASP A 197 10.26 12.63 10.70
N ILE A 198 9.40 11.70 10.31
CA ILE A 198 8.72 10.78 11.22
C ILE A 198 9.77 9.79 11.73
N GLY A 199 10.70 10.21 12.61
CA GLY A 199 11.73 9.27 13.08
C GLY A 199 12.94 9.79 13.84
N LEU A 200 13.01 11.06 14.28
CA LEU A 200 14.22 11.59 14.93
C LEU A 200 13.97 12.31 16.26
N GLU A 201 12.91 11.99 16.99
CA GLU A 201 12.70 12.56 18.33
C GLU A 201 13.44 11.69 19.37
N GLY A 202 14.57 12.20 19.87
CA GLY A 202 15.60 11.49 20.64
C GLY A 202 15.24 11.06 22.08
N CYS A 203 13.99 10.67 22.33
CA CYS A 203 13.58 10.06 23.59
C CYS A 203 12.74 8.82 23.29
N TYR A 204 13.38 7.78 22.75
CA TYR A 204 12.73 6.50 22.53
C TYR A 204 12.57 5.78 23.87
N PRO A 205 11.34 5.52 24.36
CA PRO A 205 11.14 4.43 25.30
C PRO A 205 11.66 3.13 24.68
N ASP A 206 12.01 2.14 25.51
CA ASP A 206 12.46 0.83 25.03
C ASP A 206 11.55 0.34 23.90
N PRO A 207 12.12 -0.11 22.76
CA PRO A 207 11.34 -0.47 21.59
C PRO A 207 10.31 -1.54 21.93
N PRO A 208 9.09 -1.48 21.36
CA PRO A 208 8.06 -2.48 21.60
C PRO A 208 8.58 -3.90 21.30
N ARG A 209 8.07 -4.91 22.01
CA ARG A 209 8.54 -6.29 21.84
C ARG A 209 8.27 -6.82 20.44
N TRP A 210 7.13 -6.49 19.83
CA TRP A 210 6.89 -6.76 18.40
C TRP A 210 7.88 -6.08 17.45
N LEU A 211 8.78 -5.21 17.91
CA LEU A 211 9.85 -4.59 17.13
C LEU A 211 11.26 -5.08 17.54
N ALA A 212 11.48 -5.44 18.81
CA ALA A 212 12.80 -5.77 19.35
C ALA A 212 13.04 -7.25 19.66
N ASP A 213 12.00 -8.05 19.84
CA ASP A 213 12.07 -9.46 20.22
C ASP A 213 11.90 -10.36 18.99
N GLU A 214 12.97 -11.02 18.57
CA GLU A 214 13.01 -11.89 17.38
C GLU A 214 12.05 -13.08 17.46
N ASP A 215 11.83 -13.63 18.66
CA ASP A 215 10.91 -14.74 18.85
C ASP A 215 9.46 -14.27 18.71
N VAL A 216 9.17 -13.04 19.15
CA VAL A 216 7.87 -12.38 18.93
C VAL A 216 7.67 -12.08 17.44
N HIS A 217 8.68 -11.60 16.70
CA HIS A 217 8.58 -11.37 15.25
C HIS A 217 8.29 -12.63 14.47
N LYS A 218 9.06 -13.69 14.74
CA LYS A 218 8.86 -14.99 14.10
C LYS A 218 7.51 -15.57 14.50
N GLY A 219 7.13 -15.45 15.77
CA GLY A 219 5.83 -15.86 16.29
C GLY A 219 4.66 -15.16 15.59
N ILE A 220 4.69 -13.84 15.42
CA ILE A 220 3.64 -13.08 14.74
C ILE A 220 3.51 -13.55 13.29
N ARG A 221 4.62 -13.72 12.56
CA ARG A 221 4.60 -14.23 11.18
C ARG A 221 3.97 -15.62 11.07
N LEU A 222 4.40 -16.55 11.93
CA LEU A 222 3.86 -17.91 11.94
C LEU A 222 2.39 -17.94 12.33
N MET A 223 1.97 -17.14 13.31
CA MET A 223 0.56 -16.99 13.70
C MET A 223 -0.28 -16.53 12.51
N LEU A 224 0.15 -15.49 11.79
CA LEU A 224 -0.57 -14.98 10.62
C LEU A 224 -0.60 -15.99 9.47
N GLU A 225 0.47 -16.77 9.28
CA GLU A 225 0.52 -17.83 8.29
C GLU A 225 -0.45 -18.98 8.63
N ILE A 226 -0.54 -19.36 9.91
CA ILE A 226 -1.52 -20.34 10.40
C ILE A 226 -2.94 -19.82 10.17
N ASP A 227 -3.22 -18.57 10.52
CA ASP A 227 -4.54 -17.95 10.33
C ASP A 227 -4.91 -17.89 8.84
N CYS A 228 -3.96 -17.52 7.97
CA CYS A 228 -4.13 -17.50 6.52
C CYS A 228 -4.40 -18.89 5.95
N CYS A 229 -3.65 -19.91 6.39
CA CYS A 229 -3.87 -21.30 6.00
C CYS A 229 -5.26 -21.80 6.42
N ASN A 230 -5.69 -21.48 7.64
CA ASN A 230 -7.02 -21.83 8.12
C ASN A 230 -8.12 -21.10 7.33
N GLU A 231 -7.91 -19.84 6.96
CA GLU A 231 -8.82 -19.08 6.10
C GLU A 231 -8.91 -19.69 4.70
N GLU A 232 -7.76 -20.03 4.11
CA GLU A 232 -7.68 -20.67 2.80
C GLU A 232 -8.38 -22.04 2.78
N GLU A 233 -8.15 -22.88 3.79
CA GLU A 233 -8.81 -24.18 3.91
C GLU A 233 -10.34 -24.03 3.97
N ARG A 234 -10.84 -23.04 4.72
CA ARG A 234 -12.28 -22.74 4.78
C ARG A 234 -12.79 -22.22 3.44
N ARG A 235 -12.02 -21.39 2.74
CA ARG A 235 -12.37 -20.87 1.40
C ARG A 235 -12.48 -22.02 0.40
N LEU A 236 -11.45 -22.87 0.31
CA LEU A 236 -11.42 -24.02 -0.59
C LEU A 236 -12.57 -25.00 -0.32
N SER A 237 -12.88 -25.27 0.96
CA SER A 237 -14.00 -26.12 1.35
C SER A 237 -15.35 -25.57 0.84
N ARG A 238 -15.53 -24.24 0.89
CA ARG A 238 -16.73 -23.57 0.37
C ARG A 238 -16.78 -23.57 -1.15
N GLU A 239 -15.69 -23.21 -1.82
CA GLU A 239 -15.60 -23.19 -3.27
C GLU A 239 -15.84 -24.58 -3.87
N GLN A 240 -15.26 -25.62 -3.27
CA GLN A 240 -15.56 -27.01 -3.62
C GLN A 240 -17.06 -27.30 -3.49
N SER A 241 -17.68 -26.95 -2.36
CA SER A 241 -19.09 -27.27 -2.11
C SER A 241 -20.02 -26.58 -3.10
N VAL A 242 -19.77 -25.29 -3.39
CA VAL A 242 -20.49 -24.52 -4.41
C VAL A 242 -20.31 -25.14 -5.79
N LEU A 243 -19.09 -25.56 -6.13
CA LEU A 243 -18.80 -26.18 -7.40
C LEU A 243 -19.52 -27.54 -7.57
N GLN A 244 -19.56 -28.35 -6.51
CA GLN A 244 -20.29 -29.62 -6.49
C GLN A 244 -21.80 -29.40 -6.65
N GLU A 245 -22.36 -28.39 -5.98
CA GLU A 245 -23.76 -28.01 -6.12
C GLU A 245 -24.10 -27.56 -7.55
N TRP A 246 -23.30 -26.64 -8.09
CA TRP A 246 -23.43 -26.18 -9.47
C TRP A 246 -23.42 -27.35 -10.45
N PHE A 247 -22.42 -28.24 -10.32
CA PHE A 247 -22.30 -29.40 -11.20
C PHE A 247 -23.52 -30.32 -11.08
N SER A 248 -24.00 -30.58 -9.86
CA SER A 248 -25.16 -31.45 -9.63
C SER A 248 -26.45 -30.93 -10.28
N VAL A 249 -26.63 -29.61 -10.26
CA VAL A 249 -27.79 -28.95 -10.88
C VAL A 249 -27.68 -28.99 -12.39
N GLU A 250 -26.50 -28.65 -12.92
CA GLU A 250 -26.28 -28.62 -14.37
C GLU A 250 -26.37 -30.01 -14.98
N TRP A 251 -25.78 -31.00 -14.32
CA TRP A 251 -25.87 -32.41 -14.69
C TRP A 251 -27.32 -32.89 -14.76
N LEU A 252 -28.12 -32.60 -13.73
CA LEU A 252 -29.52 -32.97 -13.69
C LEU A 252 -30.32 -32.31 -14.82
N LYS A 253 -30.10 -31.02 -15.08
CA LYS A 253 -30.79 -30.28 -16.14
C LYS A 253 -30.49 -30.87 -17.51
N VAL A 254 -29.23 -31.18 -17.80
CA VAL A 254 -28.82 -31.80 -19.07
C VAL A 254 -29.44 -33.19 -19.22
N GLN A 255 -29.41 -33.99 -18.16
CA GLN A 255 -30.00 -35.33 -18.17
C GLN A 255 -31.52 -35.29 -18.40
N THR A 256 -32.23 -34.46 -17.65
CA THR A 256 -33.69 -34.29 -17.78
C THR A 256 -34.05 -33.75 -19.18
N SER A 257 -33.26 -32.83 -19.72
CA SER A 257 -33.49 -32.27 -21.07
C SER A 257 -33.27 -33.31 -22.17
N LEU A 258 -32.28 -34.19 -22.02
CA LEU A 258 -32.05 -35.32 -22.93
C LEU A 258 -33.17 -36.35 -22.87
N GLU A 259 -33.66 -36.68 -21.67
CA GLU A 259 -34.81 -37.58 -21.46
C GLU A 259 -36.07 -37.01 -22.13
N ASN A 260 -36.37 -35.72 -21.90
CA ASN A 260 -37.51 -35.02 -22.50
C ASN A 260 -37.41 -34.89 -24.03
N ALA A 261 -36.19 -34.80 -24.58
CA ALA A 261 -35.97 -34.81 -26.02
C ALA A 261 -36.08 -36.23 -26.63
N GLY A 262 -35.83 -37.27 -25.84
CA GLY A 262 -35.98 -38.67 -26.24
C GLY A 262 -37.42 -39.17 -26.25
N GLU A 263 -38.33 -38.52 -25.51
CA GLU A 263 -39.75 -38.81 -25.55
C GLU A 263 -40.34 -38.48 -26.92
N LYS A 264 -40.90 -39.51 -27.59
CA LYS A 264 -41.53 -39.36 -28.91
C LYS A 264 -42.73 -38.42 -28.82
N LYS A 265 -42.56 -37.15 -29.22
CA LYS A 265 -43.69 -36.25 -29.46
C LYS A 265 -44.51 -36.79 -30.64
N SER A 266 -45.80 -37.00 -30.40
CA SER A 266 -46.77 -37.57 -31.34
C SER A 266 -46.75 -36.87 -32.71
N HIS A 267 -46.34 -37.62 -33.75
CA HIS A 267 -46.63 -37.59 -35.20
C HIS A 267 -47.23 -36.35 -35.91
N ILE A 268 -47.00 -35.12 -35.44
CA ILE A 268 -47.43 -33.89 -36.14
C ILE A 268 -46.32 -32.84 -36.06
N TYR A 269 -45.13 -33.16 -36.56
CA TYR A 269 -44.04 -32.18 -36.67
C TYR A 269 -43.44 -32.22 -38.08
N ASP A 270 -43.36 -31.04 -38.69
CA ASP A 270 -42.75 -30.82 -40.01
C ASP A 270 -41.24 -31.11 -39.98
N THR A 271 -40.67 -31.42 -41.16
CA THR A 271 -39.26 -31.82 -41.35
C THR A 271 -38.25 -30.85 -40.72
N ILE A 272 -38.54 -29.54 -40.72
CA ILE A 272 -37.68 -28.51 -40.14
C ILE A 272 -37.62 -28.64 -38.61
N SER A 273 -38.74 -28.91 -37.96
CA SER A 273 -38.82 -29.12 -36.52
C SER A 273 -38.10 -30.40 -36.08
N GLN A 274 -38.10 -31.43 -36.92
CA GLN A 274 -37.33 -32.66 -36.67
C GLN A 274 -35.82 -32.41 -36.77
N GLN A 275 -35.37 -31.66 -37.78
CA GLN A 275 -33.94 -31.30 -37.91
C GLN A 275 -33.45 -30.43 -36.74
N LEU A 276 -34.28 -29.49 -36.28
CA LEU A 276 -33.94 -28.63 -35.14
C LEU A 276 -33.87 -29.43 -33.82
N ASP A 277 -34.75 -30.41 -33.63
CA ASP A 277 -34.75 -31.33 -32.47
C ASP A 277 -33.49 -32.21 -32.43
N GLU A 278 -33.06 -32.74 -33.59
CA GLU A 278 -31.81 -33.50 -33.70
C GLU A 278 -30.56 -32.63 -33.46
N CYS A 279 -30.55 -31.39 -33.96
CA CYS A 279 -29.49 -30.43 -33.66
C CYS A 279 -29.43 -30.11 -32.15
N TYR A 280 -30.58 -29.88 -31.51
CA TYR A 280 -30.65 -29.59 -30.07
C TYR A 280 -30.14 -30.77 -29.22
N LYS A 281 -30.54 -32.01 -29.58
CA LYS A 281 -30.01 -33.24 -28.95
C LYS A 281 -28.50 -33.37 -29.09
N TYR A 282 -27.95 -33.07 -30.26
CA TYR A 282 -26.51 -33.10 -30.48
C TYR A 282 -25.77 -32.13 -29.56
N HIS A 283 -26.27 -30.90 -29.39
CA HIS A 283 -25.67 -29.92 -28.49
C HIS A 283 -25.75 -30.35 -27.02
N LEU A 284 -26.90 -30.89 -26.58
CA LEU A 284 -27.06 -31.41 -25.22
C LEU A 284 -26.11 -32.58 -24.95
N LYS A 285 -25.92 -33.48 -25.91
CA LYS A 285 -24.99 -34.60 -25.80
C LYS A 285 -23.54 -34.12 -25.72
N THR A 286 -23.17 -33.16 -26.58
CA THR A 286 -21.85 -32.51 -26.53
C THR A 286 -21.61 -31.83 -25.19
N HIS A 287 -22.62 -31.15 -24.63
CA HIS A 287 -22.52 -30.53 -23.31
C HIS A 287 -22.39 -31.57 -22.18
N LYS A 288 -23.15 -32.66 -22.24
CA LYS A 288 -23.01 -33.81 -21.32
C LYS A 288 -21.58 -34.36 -21.33
N ASP A 289 -20.99 -34.56 -22.52
CA ASP A 289 -19.64 -35.09 -22.67
C ASP A 289 -18.58 -34.11 -22.11
N LYS A 290 -18.77 -32.80 -22.32
CA LYS A 290 -17.91 -31.76 -21.70
C LYS A 290 -17.99 -31.78 -20.18
N LEU A 291 -19.18 -31.88 -19.60
CA LEU A 291 -19.37 -31.98 -18.15
C LEU A 291 -18.70 -33.24 -17.59
N LEU A 292 -18.81 -34.38 -18.28
CA LEU A 292 -18.11 -35.62 -17.88
C LEU A 292 -16.58 -35.45 -17.90
N ALA A 293 -16.04 -34.77 -18.92
CA ALA A 293 -14.60 -34.49 -18.99
C ALA A 293 -14.13 -33.60 -17.82
N VAL A 294 -14.90 -32.55 -17.48
CA VAL A 294 -14.62 -31.69 -16.32
C VAL A 294 -14.66 -32.50 -15.03
N TYR A 295 -15.69 -33.33 -14.84
CA TYR A 295 -15.83 -34.19 -13.67
C TYR A 295 -14.63 -35.12 -13.48
N ILE A 296 -14.21 -35.84 -14.53
CA ILE A 296 -13.08 -36.77 -14.47
C ILE A 296 -11.77 -36.06 -14.10
N ASN A 297 -11.54 -34.86 -14.63
CA ASN A 297 -10.33 -34.09 -14.34
C ASN A 297 -10.32 -33.52 -12.90
N TRP A 298 -11.49 -33.17 -12.36
CA TRP A 298 -11.59 -32.44 -11.09
C TRP A 298 -11.87 -33.35 -9.89
N GLU A 299 -12.61 -34.45 -10.06
CA GLU A 299 -12.94 -35.36 -8.96
C GLU A 299 -11.68 -35.81 -8.20
N ALA A 300 -10.66 -36.28 -8.92
CA ALA A 300 -9.40 -36.71 -8.31
C ALA A 300 -8.66 -35.59 -7.57
N LYS A 301 -8.72 -34.36 -8.10
CA LYS A 301 -8.07 -33.17 -7.51
C LYS A 301 -8.81 -32.62 -6.31
N VAL A 302 -10.11 -32.82 -6.23
CA VAL A 302 -10.97 -32.16 -5.24
C VAL A 302 -11.40 -33.14 -4.13
N ARG A 303 -11.27 -34.46 -4.34
CA ARG A 303 -11.70 -35.50 -3.39
C ARG A 303 -11.09 -35.42 -1.99
N HIS A 304 -9.91 -34.84 -1.84
CA HIS A 304 -9.23 -34.75 -0.55
C HIS A 304 -9.61 -33.49 0.25
N ILE A 305 -10.30 -32.54 -0.38
CA ILE A 305 -10.77 -31.32 0.28
C ILE A 305 -12.08 -31.65 1.02
N PRO A 306 -12.23 -31.28 2.30
CA PRO A 306 -13.47 -31.46 3.03
C PRO A 306 -14.58 -30.56 2.50
N CYS A 307 -15.80 -31.11 2.35
CA CYS A 307 -16.98 -30.30 2.04
C CYS A 307 -17.31 -29.38 3.24
N ALA A 308 -17.70 -28.14 2.96
CA ALA A 308 -18.12 -27.18 3.99
C ALA A 308 -19.50 -27.51 4.57
N TRP A 309 -20.33 -28.26 3.85
CA TRP A 309 -21.62 -28.77 4.30
C TRP A 309 -21.97 -30.10 3.62
N ASP A 310 -22.84 -30.89 4.26
CA ASP A 310 -23.26 -32.19 3.73
C ASP A 310 -24.08 -32.03 2.44
N SER A 311 -23.61 -32.64 1.36
CA SER A 311 -24.37 -32.69 0.11
C SER A 311 -25.61 -33.57 0.30
N SER A 312 -26.79 -32.98 0.13
CA SER A 312 -28.08 -33.69 0.22
C SER A 312 -28.34 -34.64 -0.97
N ARG A 313 -27.51 -34.58 -2.02
CA ARG A 313 -27.67 -35.32 -3.27
C ARG A 313 -26.33 -35.84 -3.77
N SER A 314 -26.35 -36.95 -4.53
CA SER A 314 -25.19 -37.38 -5.31
C SER A 314 -24.83 -36.28 -6.31
N TRP A 315 -23.68 -35.65 -6.10
CA TRP A 315 -23.29 -34.45 -6.85
C TRP A 315 -22.69 -34.77 -8.22
N GLY A 316 -22.46 -36.04 -8.57
CA GLY A 316 -21.75 -36.45 -9.77
C GLY A 316 -22.47 -37.50 -10.62
N PRO A 317 -21.91 -37.82 -11.81
CA PRO A 317 -22.40 -38.84 -12.72
C PRO A 317 -22.35 -40.25 -12.10
N THR A 318 -23.22 -41.14 -12.57
CA THR A 318 -23.21 -42.54 -12.11
C THR A 318 -21.98 -43.27 -12.65
N ALA A 319 -21.56 -44.36 -11.99
CA ALA A 319 -20.45 -45.20 -12.48
C ALA A 319 -20.67 -45.69 -13.93
N GLU A 320 -21.94 -45.90 -14.33
CA GLU A 320 -22.34 -46.26 -15.68
C GLU A 320 -22.12 -45.12 -16.70
N ASP A 321 -22.42 -43.87 -16.33
CA ASP A 321 -22.17 -42.68 -17.16
C ASP A 321 -20.66 -42.47 -17.41
N ILE A 322 -19.85 -42.70 -16.37
CA ILE A 322 -18.38 -42.59 -16.44
C ILE A 322 -17.79 -43.68 -17.35
N ALA A 323 -18.27 -44.92 -17.21
CA ALA A 323 -17.84 -46.04 -18.06
C ALA A 323 -18.18 -45.79 -19.54
N GLY A 324 -19.37 -45.25 -19.83
CA GLY A 324 -19.78 -44.87 -21.18
C GLY A 324 -18.82 -43.87 -21.82
N CYS A 325 -18.47 -42.78 -21.14
CA CYS A 325 -17.56 -41.77 -21.69
C CYS A 325 -16.12 -42.26 -21.88
N LEU A 326 -15.59 -43.05 -20.93
CA LEU A 326 -14.23 -43.59 -21.05
C LEU A 326 -14.07 -44.54 -22.25
N THR A 327 -15.14 -45.24 -22.66
CA THR A 327 -15.12 -46.08 -23.87
C THR A 327 -15.12 -45.25 -25.16
N VAL A 328 -15.75 -44.08 -25.16
CA VAL A 328 -15.73 -43.12 -26.27
C VAL A 328 -14.37 -42.43 -26.37
N MET A 329 -13.76 -42.04 -25.25
CA MET A 329 -12.42 -41.43 -25.21
C MET A 329 -11.29 -42.41 -25.59
N LYS A 330 -11.43 -43.71 -25.27
CA LYS A 330 -10.43 -44.74 -25.61
C LYS A 330 -10.51 -45.26 -27.05
N ASN A 331 -11.55 -44.91 -27.82
CA ASN A 331 -11.66 -45.23 -29.24
C ASN A 331 -11.54 -43.96 -30.12
N PRO A 332 -10.35 -43.35 -30.23
CA PRO A 332 -10.12 -42.34 -31.24
C PRO A 332 -9.88 -43.03 -32.58
N CYS A 333 -10.87 -43.00 -33.48
CA CYS A 333 -10.65 -43.39 -34.87
C CYS A 333 -10.27 -42.16 -35.70
N VAL A 334 -9.03 -42.20 -36.23
CA VAL A 334 -8.43 -41.41 -37.34
C VAL A 334 -7.63 -40.14 -37.00
N ALA A 335 -6.31 -40.37 -36.91
CA ALA A 335 -5.18 -39.67 -37.52
C ALA A 335 -4.72 -38.28 -37.01
N ALA A 336 -3.60 -38.29 -36.29
CA ALA A 336 -2.45 -37.44 -36.61
C ALA A 336 -1.17 -38.20 -36.23
N ALA A 337 -0.27 -38.33 -37.20
CA ALA A 337 0.94 -39.12 -37.12
C ALA A 337 1.97 -38.50 -36.17
N GLU A 338 2.54 -39.31 -35.28
CA GLU A 338 3.83 -39.05 -34.67
C GLU A 338 4.94 -39.53 -35.61
N HIS A 339 5.98 -38.72 -35.78
CA HIS A 339 7.34 -39.18 -36.07
C HIS A 339 8.35 -38.10 -35.63
N PRO A 340 9.63 -38.45 -35.41
CA PRO A 340 10.24 -38.54 -34.09
C PRO A 340 11.40 -37.54 -33.90
N VAL A 341 11.89 -37.52 -32.66
CA VAL A 341 13.08 -36.83 -32.16
C VAL A 341 14.33 -37.15 -32.99
N ASP A 342 15.15 -36.13 -33.26
CA ASP A 342 16.60 -36.27 -33.33
C ASP A 342 17.28 -35.08 -32.64
N GLN A 343 18.19 -35.43 -31.75
CA GLN A 343 19.05 -34.60 -30.90
C GLN A 343 20.49 -34.80 -31.39
N LEU A 344 21.44 -33.94 -30.95
CA LEU A 344 22.91 -33.91 -31.20
C LEU A 344 23.30 -32.64 -32.02
N LEU A 345 24.27 -31.80 -31.67
CA LEU A 345 25.33 -31.77 -30.64
C LEU A 345 25.86 -30.33 -30.54
N ASP A 346 26.16 -29.91 -29.31
CA ASP A 346 27.37 -29.21 -28.83
C ASP A 346 28.11 -28.18 -29.70
N ASP A 347 28.18 -26.98 -29.10
CA ASP A 347 29.41 -26.26 -28.71
C ASP A 347 30.24 -25.56 -29.80
N TYR A 348 30.15 -24.23 -29.82
CA TYR A 348 31.29 -23.34 -30.13
C TYR A 348 31.22 -22.07 -29.28
N ASN A 349 31.83 -22.17 -28.11
CA ASN A 349 32.63 -21.14 -27.47
C ASN A 349 33.23 -20.13 -28.49
N THR A 350 32.97 -18.83 -28.33
CA THR A 350 33.70 -17.78 -29.07
C THR A 350 34.16 -16.71 -28.09
N ASP A 351 35.46 -16.46 -28.20
CA ASP A 351 36.32 -15.62 -27.39
C ASP A 351 35.75 -14.25 -27.06
N TRP A 352 35.94 -13.91 -25.80
CA TRP A 352 36.05 -12.56 -25.30
C TRP A 352 37.44 -12.05 -25.69
N GLU A 353 37.52 -11.12 -26.64
CA GLU A 353 38.74 -10.33 -26.84
C GLU A 353 38.52 -8.87 -26.47
N ASP A 354 39.50 -8.42 -25.70
CA ASP A 354 39.84 -7.11 -25.19
C ASP A 354 40.00 -6.07 -26.32
N VAL A 355 39.19 -5.00 -26.28
CA VAL A 355 39.48 -3.75 -27.01
C VAL A 355 39.22 -2.57 -26.08
N GLY A 356 40.30 -1.86 -25.77
CA GLY A 356 40.32 -0.74 -24.85
C GLY A 356 39.56 0.51 -25.32
N SER A 357 38.87 1.11 -24.35
CA SER A 357 38.78 2.55 -24.04
C SER A 357 38.80 3.54 -25.21
N GLU A 358 37.62 3.90 -25.72
CA GLU A 358 37.32 5.26 -26.22
C GLU A 358 35.89 5.68 -25.82
N SER A 359 35.79 6.76 -25.03
CA SER A 359 34.64 7.67 -24.82
C SER A 359 33.26 7.07 -24.46
N ASP A 360 33.00 6.99 -23.16
CA ASP A 360 31.74 6.58 -22.53
C ASP A 360 30.74 7.74 -22.37
N ASP A 361 30.36 8.38 -23.49
CA ASP A 361 29.35 9.45 -23.54
C ASP A 361 28.20 9.15 -24.52
N GLY A 362 28.35 8.13 -25.37
CA GLY A 362 27.28 7.64 -26.25
C GLY A 362 26.43 6.51 -25.65
N LEU A 363 27.00 5.68 -24.78
CA LEU A 363 26.31 4.50 -24.23
C LEU A 363 25.24 4.86 -23.20
N LEU A 364 25.48 5.89 -22.37
CA LEU A 364 24.51 6.36 -21.40
C LEU A 364 23.27 7.00 -22.07
N MET A 365 23.47 7.74 -23.16
CA MET A 365 22.37 8.27 -23.98
C MET A 365 21.57 7.14 -24.65
N ALA A 366 22.24 6.10 -25.16
CA ALA A 366 21.56 4.98 -25.80
C ALA A 366 20.74 4.14 -24.81
N ILE A 367 21.22 3.98 -23.56
CA ILE A 367 20.48 3.28 -22.51
C ILE A 367 19.26 4.10 -22.07
N GLU A 368 19.40 5.41 -21.89
CA GLU A 368 18.29 6.32 -21.51
C GLU A 368 17.25 6.48 -22.64
N GLU A 369 17.68 6.44 -23.91
CA GLU A 369 16.79 6.47 -25.08
C GLU A 369 16.06 5.14 -25.31
N MET A 370 16.68 4.00 -24.96
CA MET A 370 16.06 2.67 -25.03
C MET A 370 15.06 2.44 -23.88
N GLU A 371 15.35 2.97 -22.68
CA GLU A 371 14.44 2.96 -21.52
C GLU A 371 13.17 3.79 -21.77
N LEU A 372 13.27 4.88 -22.55
CA LEU A 372 12.10 5.68 -22.99
C LEU A 372 11.28 5.03 -24.11
N ALA A 373 11.87 4.11 -24.89
CA ALA A 373 11.18 3.44 -25.99
C ALA A 373 10.40 2.18 -25.53
N GLU A 374 10.84 1.53 -24.44
CA GLU A 374 10.16 0.37 -23.87
C GLU A 374 8.88 0.74 -23.07
N GLU A 375 8.71 1.99 -22.66
CA GLU A 375 7.50 2.45 -21.95
C GLU A 375 6.28 2.70 -22.89
N TYR A 376 6.47 2.64 -24.22
CA TYR A 376 5.40 2.94 -25.21
C TYR A 376 4.87 1.73 -26.01
N GLN A 377 5.13 0.49 -25.59
CA GLN A 377 4.48 -0.70 -26.19
C GLN A 377 3.84 -1.63 -25.16
N THR A 378 2.75 -1.18 -24.54
CA THR A 378 1.59 -2.04 -24.26
C THR A 378 0.39 -1.14 -23.97
N GLU A 379 -0.45 -0.89 -24.97
CA GLU A 379 -1.90 -0.71 -24.85
C GLU A 379 -2.45 -0.33 -26.23
N ASP A 380 -2.61 -1.33 -27.09
CA ASP A 380 -3.54 -1.30 -28.21
C ASP A 380 -4.06 -2.73 -28.41
N THR A 381 -5.09 -3.10 -27.65
CA THR A 381 -6.08 -4.12 -28.04
C THR A 381 -7.40 -3.86 -27.30
N ASP A 382 -8.35 -3.36 -28.07
CA ASP A 382 -9.76 -3.72 -28.09
C ASP A 382 -10.66 -3.34 -26.90
N GLN A 383 -11.47 -2.32 -27.17
CA GLN A 383 -12.75 -2.06 -26.54
C GLN A 383 -13.69 -3.25 -26.79
N GLU A 384 -13.97 -4.05 -25.78
CA GLU A 384 -15.21 -4.85 -25.72
C GLU A 384 -16.16 -4.26 -24.66
N GLU A 385 -17.33 -3.91 -25.18
CA GLU A 385 -18.52 -3.38 -24.52
C GLU A 385 -19.08 -4.40 -23.50
N PHE A 386 -19.00 -4.09 -22.20
CA PHE A 386 -19.61 -4.91 -21.15
C PHE A 386 -21.03 -4.37 -20.86
N THR A 387 -22.04 -5.04 -21.44
CA THR A 387 -23.45 -4.75 -21.17
C THR A 387 -23.85 -5.17 -19.77
N GLU A 388 -24.54 -4.26 -19.07
CA GLU A 388 -25.16 -4.44 -17.76
C GLU A 388 -26.19 -5.57 -17.78
N ASP A 389 -26.05 -6.56 -16.89
CA ASP A 389 -27.14 -7.43 -16.39
C ASP A 389 -26.66 -8.20 -15.14
N GLU A 390 -26.62 -7.51 -14.00
CA GLU A 390 -26.32 -8.09 -12.67
C GLU A 390 -27.53 -7.92 -11.75
N ASP A 391 -28.55 -8.77 -11.94
CA ASP A 391 -29.78 -8.78 -11.13
C ASP A 391 -29.99 -10.13 -10.39
N TRP A 392 -28.91 -10.86 -10.06
CA TRP A 392 -29.00 -12.20 -9.45
C TRP A 392 -28.24 -12.45 -8.13
N LEU A 393 -27.65 -11.44 -7.49
CA LEU A 393 -26.96 -11.62 -6.19
C LEU A 393 -27.80 -11.20 -4.96
N GLY A 394 -29.13 -11.27 -5.06
CA GLY A 394 -30.06 -10.82 -4.02
C GLY A 394 -30.25 -11.72 -2.80
N GLU A 395 -29.84 -13.00 -2.84
CA GLU A 395 -30.16 -13.95 -1.76
C GLU A 395 -29.02 -14.95 -1.48
N ILE A 396 -27.91 -14.50 -0.88
CA ILE A 396 -27.03 -15.41 -0.12
C ILE A 396 -26.76 -14.80 1.26
N GLY A 397 -27.12 -15.60 2.27
CA GLY A 397 -27.12 -15.36 3.71
C GLY A 397 -26.16 -14.33 4.31
N ASN A 398 -26.73 -13.48 5.16
CA ASN A 398 -26.05 -12.69 6.19
C ASN A 398 -25.17 -13.59 7.07
N GLY A 399 -23.85 -13.53 6.91
CA GLY A 399 -22.92 -14.20 7.81
C GLY A 399 -21.43 -14.02 7.52
N TYR A 400 -21.04 -13.05 6.69
CA TYR A 400 -19.63 -12.86 6.29
C TYR A 400 -19.03 -11.64 7.01
N LEU A 401 -18.05 -11.89 7.89
CA LEU A 401 -17.07 -10.91 8.34
C LEU A 401 -15.70 -11.41 7.86
N PRO A 402 -15.05 -10.75 6.89
CA PRO A 402 -13.66 -11.03 6.54
C PRO A 402 -12.74 -10.55 7.66
N SER A 403 -11.62 -11.26 7.88
CA SER A 403 -10.55 -10.86 8.81
C SER A 403 -9.73 -9.65 8.32
N SER A 404 -10.10 -9.09 7.17
CA SER A 404 -9.56 -7.84 6.64
C SER A 404 -10.09 -6.65 7.47
N PRO A 405 -9.30 -5.59 7.72
CA PRO A 405 -9.72 -4.44 8.53
C PRO A 405 -10.84 -3.59 7.91
N VAL A 406 -11.42 -4.02 6.78
CA VAL A 406 -12.55 -3.36 6.13
C VAL A 406 -13.85 -4.00 6.64
N GLN A 407 -14.41 -3.43 7.70
CA GLN A 407 -15.79 -3.70 8.09
C GLN A 407 -16.72 -3.30 6.93
N LEU A 408 -17.45 -4.26 6.39
CA LEU A 408 -18.56 -3.99 5.47
C LEU A 408 -19.59 -3.09 6.17
N PRO A 409 -20.06 -2.00 5.54
CA PRO A 409 -21.00 -1.08 6.17
C PRO A 409 -22.34 -1.77 6.44
N LEU A 410 -22.73 -1.81 7.72
CA LEU A 410 -24.06 -2.22 8.18
C LEU A 410 -25.13 -1.42 7.43
N LYS A 411 -25.92 -2.11 6.59
CA LYS A 411 -27.13 -1.55 5.98
C LYS A 411 -28.07 -1.09 7.10
N ARG A 412 -28.19 0.22 7.30
CA ARG A 412 -29.28 0.80 8.11
C ARG A 412 -30.59 0.58 7.36
N CYS A 413 -31.46 -0.28 7.89
CA CYS A 413 -32.88 -0.27 7.56
C CYS A 413 -33.45 1.12 7.87
N ARG A 414 -34.02 1.77 6.86
CA ARG A 414 -34.88 2.93 7.06
C ARG A 414 -36.27 2.41 7.44
N CYS A 415 -36.79 2.88 8.58
CA CYS A 415 -38.23 3.06 8.76
C CYS A 415 -38.67 4.34 8.05
#